data_AF-A0A543D9N2-F1
#
_entry.id   AF-A0A543D9N2-F1
#
_cell.length_a   1.000
_cell.length_b   1.000
_cell.length_c   1.000
_cell.angle_alpha   90.00
_cell.angle_beta   90.00
_cell.angle_gamma   90.00
#
_symmetry.space_group_name_H-M   'P 1'
#
loop_
_entity.id
_entity.type
_entity.pdbx_description
1 polymer ?
#
loop_
_entity_poly.entity_id
_entity_poly.type
_entity_poly.pdbx_seq_one_letter_code
_entity_poly.pdbx_strand_id
1 'polypeptide(L)' 'MEDWAEIRRLHRAEGVPIKEIARRLGLARNTVRSALASERPPRYERAPRGSVVDAFEPAIRALLAQ' A
#
# COMPACT_ATOMS: atom_id res chain seq x y z
N MET A 1 -3.95 -5.40 3.84
CA MET A 1 -3.06 -6.46 3.30
C MET A 1 -3.85 -7.72 2.97
N GLU A 2 -4.91 -8.02 3.72
CA GLU A 2 -5.85 -9.14 3.47
C GLU A 2 -6.48 -9.10 2.08
N ASP A 3 -6.88 -7.93 1.58
CA ASP A 3 -7.54 -7.79 0.27
C ASP A 3 -6.70 -8.35 -0.89
N TRP A 4 -5.37 -8.22 -0.84
CA TRP A 4 -4.50 -8.74 -1.90
C TRP A 4 -4.53 -10.26 -2.00
N ALA A 5 -4.45 -10.95 -0.86
CA ALA A 5 -4.47 -12.40 -0.81
C ALA A 5 -5.84 -12.93 -1.24
N GLU A 6 -6.91 -12.28 -0.77
CA GLU A 6 -8.29 -12.68 -1.10
C GLU A 6 -8.61 -12.51 -2.60
N ILE A 7 -8.21 -11.39 -3.21
CA ILE A 7 -8.34 -11.18 -4.66
C ILE A 7 -7.65 -12.32 -5.44
N ARG A 8 -6.43 -12.70 -5.04
CA ARG A 8 -5.68 -13.75 -5.73
C ARG A 8 -6.29 -15.14 -5.52
N ARG A 9 -6.81 -15.44 -4.33
CA ARG A 9 -7.53 -16.69 -4.03
C ARG A 9 -8.78 -16.81 -4.92
N LEU A 10 -9.64 -15.79 -4.90
CA LEU A 10 -10.87 -15.76 -5.68
C LEU A 10 -10.61 -15.92 -7.18
N HIS A 11 -9.59 -15.28 -7.73
CA HIS A 11 -9.32 -15.42 -9.16
C HIS A 11 -8.60 -16.73 -9.50
N ARG A 12 -7.48 -17.03 -8.84
CA ARG A 12 -6.57 -18.10 -9.27
C ARG A 12 -7.00 -19.48 -8.79
N ALA A 13 -7.61 -19.57 -7.60
CA ALA A 13 -8.08 -20.85 -7.06
C ALA A 13 -9.55 -21.11 -7.44
N GLU A 14 -10.40 -20.08 -7.39
CA GLU A 14 -11.86 -20.24 -7.62
C GLU A 14 -12.32 -19.81 -9.01
N GLY A 15 -11.45 -19.21 -9.84
CA GLY A 15 -11.81 -18.80 -11.20
C GLY A 15 -12.81 -17.64 -11.30
N VAL A 16 -13.02 -16.90 -10.21
CA VAL A 16 -13.99 -15.80 -10.17
C VAL A 16 -13.54 -14.65 -11.10
N PRO A 17 -14.41 -14.15 -11.99
CA PRO A 17 -14.05 -13.05 -12.89
C PRO A 17 -13.75 -11.74 -12.16
N ILE A 18 -12.80 -10.95 -12.68
CA ILE A 18 -12.38 -9.65 -12.13
C ILE A 18 -13.56 -8.71 -11.81
N LYS A 19 -14.57 -8.64 -12.70
CA LYS A 19 -15.76 -7.78 -12.50
C LYS A 19 -16.55 -8.19 -11.26
N GLU A 20 -16.65 -9.48 -11.01
CA GLU A 20 -17.39 -10.04 -9.89
C GLU A 20 -16.61 -9.86 -8.57
N ILE A 21 -15.30 -10.07 -8.59
CA ILE A 21 -14.43 -9.79 -7.43
C ILE A 21 -14.54 -8.31 -7.02
N ALA A 22 -14.47 -7.39 -7.99
CA ALA A 22 -14.61 -5.96 -7.75
C ALA A 22 -15.95 -5.61 -7.07
N ARG A 23 -17.05 -6.24 -7.53
CA ARG A 23 -18.39 -6.05 -6.96
C ARG A 23 -18.50 -6.62 -5.55
N ARG A 24 -18.00 -7.84 -5.31
CA ARG A 24 -18.06 -8.52 -4.00
C ARG A 24 -17.27 -7.79 -2.92
N LEU A 25 -16.08 -7.30 -3.27
CA LEU A 25 -15.18 -6.65 -2.31
C LEU A 25 -15.33 -5.11 -2.26
N GLY A 26 -16.18 -4.51 -3.12
CA GLY A 26 -16.35 -3.06 -3.17
C GLY A 26 -15.11 -2.31 -3.69
N LEU A 27 -14.28 -2.96 -4.49
CA LEU A 27 -13.01 -2.41 -4.97
C LEU A 27 -13.08 -1.95 -6.43
N ALA A 28 -12.26 -0.98 -6.80
CA ALA A 28 -12.08 -0.62 -8.20
C ALA A 28 -11.46 -1.79 -8.98
N ARG A 29 -11.90 -2.00 -10.23
CA ARG A 29 -11.36 -3.06 -11.11
C ARG A 29 -9.85 -2.95 -11.29
N ASN A 30 -9.31 -1.73 -11.25
CA ASN A 30 -7.88 -1.47 -11.40
C ASN A 30 -7.09 -1.96 -10.18
N THR A 31 -7.67 -1.85 -8.97
CA THR A 31 -7.11 -2.43 -7.74
C THR A 31 -7.03 -3.95 -7.86
N VAL A 32 -8.09 -4.59 -8.36
CA VAL A 32 -8.12 -6.04 -8.60
C VAL A 32 -7.03 -6.45 -9.60
N ARG A 33 -6.93 -5.76 -10.75
CA ARG A 33 -5.85 -6.02 -11.72
C ARG A 33 -4.45 -5.85 -11.13
N SER A 34 -4.23 -4.78 -10.36
CA SER A 34 -2.96 -4.51 -9.70
C SER A 34 -2.58 -5.63 -8.71
N ALA A 35 -3.52 -6.06 -7.89
CA ALA A 35 -3.30 -7.15 -6.94
C ALA A 35 -2.96 -8.49 -7.63
N LEU A 36 -3.56 -8.75 -8.79
CA LEU A 36 -3.29 -9.97 -9.58
C LEU A 36 -1.94 -9.93 -10.29
N ALA A 37 -1.52 -8.75 -10.75
CA ALA A 37 -0.22 -8.53 -11.38
C ALA A 37 0.92 -8.58 -10.36
N SER A 38 0.67 -8.16 -9.12
CA SER A 38 1.68 -8.17 -8.06
C SER A 38 1.94 -9.59 -7.53
N GLU A 39 3.20 -10.03 -7.65
CA GLU A 39 3.64 -11.33 -7.12
C GLU A 39 3.61 -11.39 -5.60
N ARG A 40 3.84 -10.24 -4.94
CA ARG A 40 3.91 -10.07 -3.49
C ARG A 40 2.83 -9.09 -3.01
N PRO A 41 2.43 -9.13 -1.73
CA PRO A 41 1.51 -8.13 -1.21
C PRO A 41 2.11 -6.74 -1.39
N PRO A 42 1.28 -5.72 -1.71
CA PRO A 42 1.76 -4.36 -1.80
C PRO A 42 2.35 -3.96 -0.45
N ARG A 43 3.65 -3.68 -0.44
CA ARG A 43 4.31 -3.06 0.70
C ARG A 43 4.14 -1.56 0.59
N TYR A 44 3.76 -0.93 1.70
CA TYR A 44 3.77 0.51 1.78
C TYR A 44 5.22 0.98 1.81
N GLU A 45 5.71 1.45 0.67
CA GLU A 45 7.02 2.08 0.54
C GLU A 45 6.79 3.54 0.16
N ARG A 46 7.15 4.44 1.08
CA ARG A 46 7.19 5.87 0.81
C ARG A 46 8.65 6.29 0.96
N ALA A 47 9.18 6.95 -0.07
CA ALA A 47 10.45 7.64 0.09
C ALA A 47 10.35 8.59 1.31
N PRO A 48 11.34 8.63 2.20
CA PRO A 48 11.33 9.58 3.30
C PRO A 48 11.20 10.97 2.69
N ARG A 49 10.07 11.64 2.98
CA ARG A 49 9.99 13.07 2.77
C ARG A 49 10.84 13.70 3.86
N GLY A 50 11.73 14.61 3.47
CA GLY A 50 12.39 15.48 4.44
C GLY A 50 11.34 16.12 5.35
N SER A 51 11.72 16.31 6.61
CA SER A 51 10.89 17.02 7.58
C SER A 51 11.13 18.52 7.44
N VAL A 52 10.09 19.31 7.71
CA VAL A 52 10.23 20.77 7.86
C VAL A 52 11.27 21.11 8.93
N VAL A 53 11.44 20.22 9.92
CA VAL A 53 12.41 20.39 11.02
C VAL A 53 13.85 20.09 10.62
N ASP A 54 14.11 19.47 9.46
CA ASP A 54 15.47 19.09 9.05
C ASP A 54 16.37 20.35 8.95
N ALA A 55 15.81 21.47 8.49
CA ALA A 55 16.53 22.75 8.42
C ALA A 55 16.85 23.36 9.79
N PHE A 56 16.09 22.98 10.83
CA PHE A 56 16.18 23.55 12.18
C PHE A 56 16.81 22.58 13.18
N GLU A 57 16.99 21.31 12.82
CA GLU A 57 17.50 20.26 13.70
C GLU A 57 18.80 20.65 14.44
N PRO A 58 19.81 21.24 13.77
CA PRO A 58 21.05 21.63 14.46
C PRO A 58 20.82 22.69 15.55
N ALA A 59 19.95 23.66 15.28
CA ALA A 59 19.64 24.74 16.23
C ALA A 59 18.85 24.22 17.43
N ILE A 60 17.88 23.32 17.19
CA ILE A 60 17.11 22.66 18.26
C ILE A 60 18.04 21.87 19.18
N ARG A 61 18.99 21.11 18.61
CA ARG A 61 19.97 20.34 19.40
C ARG A 61 20.86 21.23 20.27
N ALA A 62 21.27 22.39 19.76
CA ALA A 62 22.06 23.35 20.53
C ALA A 62 21.29 23.97 21.71
N LEU A 63 19.98 24.17 21.57
CA LEU A 63 19.14 24.68 22.65
C LEU A 63 18.90 23.64 23.75
N LEU A 64 18.74 22.37 23.39
CA LEU A 64 18.50 21.28 24.35
C LEU A 64 19.73 20.87 25.15
N ALA A 65 20.93 21.28 24.74
CA ALA A 65 22.18 20.99 25.43
C ALA A 65 22.53 21.99 26.54
N GLN A 66 21.61 22.92 26.85
CA GLN A 66 21.72 23.92 27.92
C GLN A 66 20.92 23.46 29.14
#